data_AF-A0A540WGY6-F1
#
_entry.id   AF-A0A540WGY6-F1
#
_cell.length_a   1.000
_cell.length_b   1.000
_cell.length_c   1.000
_cell.angle_alpha   90.00
_cell.angle_beta   90.00
_cell.angle_gamma   90.00
#
_symmetry.space_group_name_H-M   'P 1'
#
loop_
_entity.id
_entity.type
_entity.pdbx_description
1 polymer ?
#
loop_
_entity_poly.entity_id
_entity_poly.type
_entity_poly.pdbx_seq_one_letter_code
_entity_poly.pdbx_strand_id
1 'polypeptide(L)'
;VAVDAIFDSVSVATTYREKLAEQGIIFCSFGEAIHDHPELVKKYLGTVVPGNDNFFAALNAAVASDGTFIYVPKGVRCPMELSTYFRINAEKTGQFERTILVADEGSYVSYIEGCSAPVRDSYQLHAAVVEVIIHKDAEVKY
;
A
#
# COMPACT_ATOMS: atom_id res chain seq x y z
N VAL A 1 0.09 -30.88 11.10
CA VAL A 1 -0.73 -30.03 10.21
C VAL A 1 -1.68 -29.26 11.12
N ALA A 2 -1.26 -28.07 11.54
CA ALA A 2 -2.10 -27.14 12.29
C ALA A 2 -2.50 -26.05 11.30
N VAL A 3 -3.78 -26.04 10.95
CA VAL A 3 -4.39 -25.00 10.13
C VAL A 3 -4.77 -23.90 11.11
N ASP A 4 -4.02 -22.80 11.06
CA ASP A 4 -4.36 -21.60 11.82
C ASP A 4 -5.33 -20.76 10.97
N ALA A 5 -6.54 -20.57 11.47
CA ALA A 5 -7.55 -19.76 10.81
C ALA A 5 -7.29 -18.29 11.18
N ILE A 6 -6.65 -17.54 10.29
CA ILE A 6 -6.42 -16.11 10.49
C ILE A 6 -7.74 -15.36 10.25
N PHE A 7 -8.39 -15.04 11.36
CA PHE A 7 -9.49 -14.08 11.45
C PHE A 7 -8.91 -12.69 11.69
N ASP A 8 -9.46 -11.71 10.97
CA ASP A 8 -9.26 -10.27 11.10
C ASP A 8 -7.80 -9.78 11.16
N SER A 9 -7.29 -9.39 9.99
CA SER A 9 -6.24 -8.38 9.79
C SER A 9 -5.19 -8.27 10.89
N VAL A 10 -4.53 -9.39 11.22
CA VAL A 10 -3.30 -9.35 12.03
C VAL A 10 -2.20 -8.81 11.12
N SER A 11 -2.27 -7.51 10.87
CA SER A 11 -1.28 -6.81 10.07
C SER A 11 0.07 -6.91 10.77
N VAL A 12 1.12 -7.07 9.98
CA VAL A 12 2.50 -6.80 10.43
C VAL A 12 2.62 -5.36 11.00
N ALA A 13 1.69 -4.47 10.65
CA ALA A 13 1.63 -3.08 11.11
C ALA A 13 1.23 -2.90 12.59
N THR A 14 0.81 -3.92 13.34
CA THR A 14 0.63 -3.78 14.81
C THR A 14 1.83 -4.33 15.59
N THR A 15 2.42 -5.43 15.15
CA THR A 15 3.51 -6.09 15.90
C THR A 15 4.89 -5.43 15.66
N TYR A 16 5.08 -4.73 14.53
CA TYR A 16 6.39 -4.17 14.16
C TYR A 16 6.37 -2.67 13.86
N ARG A 17 5.24 -1.98 14.09
CA ARG A 17 5.10 -0.52 13.85
C ARG A 17 6.19 0.29 14.51
N GLU A 18 6.44 0.02 15.79
CA GLU A 18 7.44 0.74 16.59
C GLU A 18 8.85 0.53 16.02
N LYS A 19 9.21 -0.71 15.67
CA LYS A 19 10.53 -1.02 15.09
C LYS A 19 10.75 -0.41 13.70
N LEU A 20 9.70 -0.31 12.89
CA LEU A 20 9.76 0.38 11.60
C LEU A 20 9.89 1.90 11.81
N ALA A 21 9.11 2.46 12.74
CA ALA A 21 9.15 3.87 13.08
C ALA A 21 10.50 4.32 13.68
N GLU A 22 11.16 3.47 14.47
CA GLU A 22 12.52 3.69 14.98
C GLU A 22 13.55 3.90 13.86
N GLN A 23 13.31 3.31 12.67
CA GLN A 23 14.15 3.49 11.48
C GLN A 23 13.61 4.56 10.52
N GLY A 24 12.55 5.28 10.92
CA GLY A 24 11.86 6.27 10.10
C GLY A 24 11.04 5.68 8.96
N ILE A 25 10.83 4.37 8.92
CA ILE A 25 10.01 3.71 7.91
C ILE A 25 8.54 3.98 8.23
N ILE A 26 7.82 4.51 7.24
CA ILE A 26 6.37 4.68 7.32
C ILE A 26 5.75 3.48 6.60
N PHE A 27 4.91 2.74 7.32
CA PHE A 27 4.10 1.67 6.75
C PHE A 27 2.72 1.71 7.40
N CYS A 28 1.76 2.31 6.70
CA CYS A 28 0.41 2.54 7.20
C CYS A 28 -0.62 2.50 6.07
N SER A 29 -1.89 2.66 6.42
CA SER A 29 -2.95 2.82 5.42
C SER A 29 -2.83 4.14 4.66
N PHE A 30 -3.36 4.19 3.43
CA PHE A 30 -3.37 5.42 2.65
C PHE A 30 -4.09 6.57 3.37
N GLY A 31 -5.20 6.28 4.06
CA GLY A 31 -5.93 7.26 4.87
C GLY A 31 -5.12 7.82 6.05
N GLU A 32 -4.44 6.95 6.81
CA GLU A 32 -3.52 7.38 7.88
C GLU A 32 -2.40 8.27 7.31
N ALA A 33 -1.84 7.90 6.15
CA ALA A 33 -0.78 8.69 5.53
C ALA A 33 -1.23 10.09 5.12
N ILE A 34 -2.46 10.24 4.62
CA ILE A 34 -3.04 11.57 4.31
C ILE A 34 -3.17 12.41 5.58
N HIS A 35 -3.57 11.80 6.70
CA HIS A 35 -3.77 12.50 7.96
C HIS A 35 -2.43 12.85 8.64
N ASP A 36 -1.52 11.89 8.77
CA ASP A 36 -0.30 11.99 9.56
C ASP A 36 0.90 12.51 8.76
N HIS A 37 0.88 12.33 7.43
CA HIS A 37 1.98 12.68 6.53
C HIS A 37 1.51 13.43 5.25
N PRO A 38 0.63 14.44 5.35
CA PRO A 38 -0.03 15.07 4.20
C PRO A 38 0.95 15.64 3.17
N GLU A 39 2.04 16.28 3.62
CA GLU A 39 3.03 16.88 2.72
C GLU A 39 3.80 15.82 1.92
N LEU A 40 4.06 14.67 2.53
CA LEU A 40 4.78 13.57 1.87
C LEU A 40 3.88 12.88 0.85
N VAL A 41 2.63 12.60 1.21
CA VAL A 41 1.63 12.06 0.28
C VAL A 41 1.44 13.01 -0.90
N LYS A 42 1.23 14.31 -0.64
CA LYS A 42 1.04 15.33 -1.68
C LYS A 42 2.25 15.43 -2.63
N LYS A 43 3.46 15.20 -2.14
CA LYS A 43 4.69 15.21 -2.96
C LYS A 43 4.70 14.09 -4.00
N TYR A 44 4.12 12.92 -3.70
CA TYR A 44 4.26 11.72 -4.53
C TYR A 44 2.97 11.25 -5.20
N LEU A 45 1.81 11.56 -4.63
CA LEU A 45 0.51 11.16 -5.18
C LEU A 45 0.32 11.70 -6.60
N GLY A 46 0.07 10.78 -7.54
CA GLY A 46 -0.19 11.10 -8.94
C GLY A 46 1.04 11.49 -9.75
N THR A 47 2.25 11.33 -9.20
CA THR A 47 3.50 11.62 -9.91
C THR A 47 3.85 10.56 -10.96
N VAL A 48 3.41 9.32 -10.74
CA VAL A 48 3.61 8.20 -11.67
C VAL A 48 2.32 7.90 -12.42
N VAL A 49 1.19 7.86 -11.71
CA VAL A 49 -0.14 7.62 -12.30
C VAL A 49 -1.06 8.80 -12.01
N PRO A 50 -1.09 9.82 -12.89
CA PRO A 50 -1.97 10.97 -12.73
C PRO A 50 -3.44 10.58 -12.59
N GLY A 51 -4.22 11.41 -11.89
CA GLY A 51 -5.66 11.19 -11.69
C GLY A 51 -6.50 11.22 -12.97
N ASN A 52 -5.90 11.48 -14.14
CA ASN A 52 -6.56 11.45 -15.44
C ASN A 52 -5.86 10.50 -16.44
N ASP A 53 -5.01 9.60 -15.95
CA ASP A 53 -4.21 8.70 -16.79
C ASP A 53 -5.08 7.82 -17.71
N ASN A 54 -6.11 7.19 -17.15
CA ASN A 54 -7.10 6.41 -17.88
C ASN A 54 -8.44 6.38 -17.12
N PHE A 55 -9.47 5.80 -17.72
CA PHE A 55 -10.82 5.78 -17.13
C PHE A 55 -10.85 5.18 -15.72
N PHE A 56 -10.18 4.05 -15.50
CA PHE A 56 -10.18 3.39 -14.19
C PHE A 56 -9.26 4.07 -13.18
N ALA A 57 -8.13 4.64 -13.64
CA ALA A 57 -7.26 5.46 -12.80
C ALA A 57 -7.97 6.74 -12.33
N ALA A 58 -8.76 7.37 -13.19
CA ALA A 58 -9.55 8.55 -12.84
C ALA A 58 -10.68 8.24 -11.85
N LEU A 59 -11.38 7.11 -12.08
CA LEU A 59 -12.36 6.62 -11.12
C LEU A 59 -11.71 6.30 -9.78
N ASN A 60 -10.59 5.56 -9.77
CA ASN A 60 -9.82 5.25 -8.57
C ASN A 60 -9.39 6.53 -7.83
N ALA A 61 -8.78 7.49 -8.52
CA ALA A 61 -8.31 8.73 -7.90
C ALA A 61 -9.43 9.55 -7.24
N ALA A 62 -10.67 9.45 -7.74
CA ALA A 62 -11.81 10.16 -7.19
C ALA A 62 -12.45 9.46 -5.98
N VAL A 63 -12.37 8.13 -5.89
CA VAL A 63 -13.17 7.35 -4.91
C VAL A 63 -12.35 6.46 -3.99
N ALA A 64 -11.04 6.31 -4.21
CA ALA A 64 -10.19 5.46 -3.39
C ALA A 64 -10.11 5.97 -1.94
N SER A 65 -10.52 5.11 -1.01
CA SER A 65 -10.39 5.31 0.44
C SER A 65 -9.45 4.31 1.09
N ASP A 66 -9.19 3.20 0.40
CA ASP A 66 -8.34 2.09 0.86
C ASP A 66 -6.97 2.14 0.18
N GLY A 67 -6.01 1.38 0.72
CA GLY A 67 -4.68 1.21 0.15
C GLY A 67 -3.56 1.40 1.17
N THR A 68 -2.34 1.42 0.66
CA THR A 68 -1.13 1.36 1.49
C THR A 68 -0.20 2.53 1.19
N PHE A 69 0.42 3.10 2.21
CA PHE A 69 1.53 4.03 2.05
C PHE A 69 2.78 3.46 2.68
N ILE A 70 3.85 3.39 1.88
CA ILE A 70 5.19 2.96 2.31
C ILE A 70 6.18 4.06 1.97
N TYR A 71 6.95 4.49 2.98
CA TYR A 71 8.12 5.34 2.77
C TYR A 71 9.32 4.74 3.49
N VAL A 72 10.42 4.54 2.76
CA VAL A 72 11.69 4.08 3.30
C VAL A 72 12.73 5.20 3.18
N PRO A 73 13.26 5.71 4.31
CA PRO A 73 14.19 6.84 4.30
C PRO A 73 15.53 6.54 3.63
N LYS A 74 16.25 7.60 3.29
CA LYS A 74 17.58 7.54 2.68
C LYS A 74 18.53 6.63 3.46
N GLY A 75 19.17 5.71 2.75
CA GLY A 75 20.16 4.76 3.28
C GLY A 75 19.59 3.66 4.18
N VAL A 76 18.27 3.60 4.37
CA VAL A 76 17.64 2.59 5.23
C VAL A 76 17.32 1.33 4.44
N ARG A 77 17.82 0.19 4.93
CA ARG A 77 17.42 -1.13 4.46
C ARG A 77 16.33 -1.67 5.38
N CYS A 78 15.11 -1.84 4.86
CA CYS A 78 13.99 -2.37 5.62
C CYS A 78 14.38 -3.72 6.27
N PRO A 79 14.21 -3.87 7.59
CA PRO A 79 14.73 -5.03 8.32
C PRO A 79 13.94 -6.32 8.07
N MET A 80 12.80 -6.24 7.39
CA MET A 80 11.90 -7.34 7.11
C MET A 80 11.11 -7.09 5.83
N GLU A 81 10.47 -8.14 5.31
CA GLU A 81 9.52 -7.99 4.21
C GLU A 81 8.22 -7.37 4.76
N LEU A 82 7.74 -6.34 4.08
CA LEU A 82 6.45 -5.73 4.34
C LEU A 82 5.40 -6.53 3.59
N SER A 83 4.23 -6.75 4.19
CA SER A 83 3.13 -7.37 3.47
C SER A 83 1.80 -6.80 3.90
N THR A 84 0.95 -6.54 2.92
CA THR A 84 -0.47 -6.21 3.12
C THR A 84 -1.32 -7.28 2.46
N TYR A 85 -2.38 -7.67 3.17
CA TYR A 85 -3.35 -8.61 2.68
C TYR A 85 -4.72 -7.98 2.74
N PHE A 86 -5.27 -7.64 1.58
CA PHE A 86 -6.60 -7.06 1.45
C PHE A 86 -7.62 -8.21 1.40
N ARG A 87 -8.42 -8.33 2.47
CA ARG A 87 -9.53 -9.29 2.54
C ARG A 87 -10.84 -8.60 2.23
N ILE A 88 -11.47 -9.05 1.16
CA ILE A 88 -12.70 -8.47 0.63
C ILE A 88 -13.91 -9.16 1.27
N ASN A 89 -14.65 -8.45 2.12
CA ASN A 89 -15.87 -8.99 2.75
C ASN A 89 -17.17 -8.32 2.25
N ALA A 90 -17.11 -7.09 1.69
CA ALA A 90 -18.30 -6.34 1.30
C ALA A 90 -18.99 -6.92 0.05
N GLU A 91 -20.31 -6.97 0.08
CA GLU A 91 -21.18 -7.42 -1.00
C GLU A 91 -21.65 -6.18 -1.77
N LYS A 92 -21.28 -6.07 -3.07
CA LYS A 92 -21.75 -5.02 -4.03
C LYS A 92 -21.02 -3.66 -4.03
N THR A 93 -19.72 -3.62 -3.78
CA THR A 93 -18.92 -2.39 -3.93
C THR A 93 -17.74 -2.60 -4.86
N GLY A 94 -17.53 -1.70 -5.84
CA GLY A 94 -16.26 -1.64 -6.55
C GLY A 94 -15.13 -1.35 -5.57
N GLN A 95 -13.97 -1.95 -5.79
CA GLN A 95 -12.80 -1.78 -4.93
C GLN A 95 -11.80 -0.86 -5.58
N PHE A 96 -11.43 0.15 -4.82
CA PHE A 96 -10.55 1.22 -5.24
C PHE A 96 -9.53 1.40 -4.14
N GLU A 97 -8.40 0.73 -4.31
CA GLU A 97 -7.25 0.88 -3.43
C GLU A 97 -6.15 1.67 -4.15
N ARG A 98 -5.42 2.45 -3.37
CA ARG A 98 -4.28 3.20 -3.87
C ARG A 98 -3.04 2.95 -3.02
N THR A 99 -2.07 2.27 -3.61
CA THR A 99 -0.78 1.99 -2.96
C THR A 99 0.28 2.97 -3.47
N ILE A 100 0.99 3.62 -2.56
CA ILE A 100 2.15 4.46 -2.86
C ILE A 100 3.36 3.93 -2.09
N LEU A 101 4.40 3.51 -2.80
CA LEU A 101 5.66 3.04 -2.24
C LEU A 101 6.78 3.96 -2.68
N VAL A 102 7.47 4.56 -1.72
CA VAL A 102 8.61 5.44 -1.95
C VAL A 102 9.85 4.86 -1.29
N ALA A 103 10.86 4.57 -2.08
CA ALA A 103 12.19 4.20 -1.62
C ALA A 103 13.14 5.38 -1.89
N ASP A 104 13.53 6.09 -0.83
CA ASP A 104 14.46 7.23 -0.90
C ASP A 104 15.91 6.76 -1.17
N GLU A 105 16.83 7.68 -1.45
CA GLU A 105 18.15 7.35 -2.01
C GLU A 105 18.89 6.25 -1.21
N GLY A 106 19.42 5.23 -1.89
CA GLY A 106 20.17 4.15 -1.25
C GLY A 106 19.35 3.26 -0.30
N SER A 107 18.03 3.35 -0.31
CA SER A 107 17.16 2.53 0.53
C SER A 107 16.83 1.17 -0.10
N TYR A 108 16.37 0.22 0.72
CA TYR A 108 15.89 -1.08 0.23
C TYR A 108 14.58 -1.47 0.91
N VAL A 109 13.64 -2.01 0.14
CA VAL A 109 12.42 -2.63 0.67
C VAL A 109 11.95 -3.80 -0.18
N SER A 110 11.42 -4.82 0.49
CA SER A 110 10.68 -5.91 -0.14
C SER A 110 9.24 -5.83 0.37
N TYR A 111 8.30 -5.68 -0.55
CA TYR A 111 6.89 -5.53 -0.26
C TYR A 111 6.09 -6.60 -1.00
N ILE A 112 5.15 -7.23 -0.31
CA ILE A 112 4.30 -8.30 -0.84
C ILE A 112 2.85 -7.86 -0.68
N GLU A 113 2.20 -7.59 -1.79
CA GLU A 113 0.78 -7.25 -1.83
C GLU A 113 -0.04 -8.48 -2.22
N GLY A 114 -1.04 -8.80 -1.42
CA GLY A 114 -1.98 -9.88 -1.68
C GLY A 114 -3.42 -9.40 -1.60
N CYS A 115 -4.25 -9.90 -2.52
CA CYS A 115 -5.69 -9.69 -2.50
C CYS A 115 -6.40 -11.05 -2.56
N SER A 116 -7.43 -11.25 -1.73
CA SER A 116 -8.32 -12.41 -1.85
C SER A 116 -9.78 -11.99 -1.80
N ALA A 117 -10.55 -12.51 -2.75
CA ALA A 117 -11.98 -12.28 -2.86
C ALA A 117 -12.74 -13.62 -2.89
N PRO A 118 -13.87 -13.74 -2.19
CA PRO A 118 -14.80 -14.83 -2.43
C PRO A 118 -15.37 -14.69 -3.86
N VAL A 119 -15.43 -15.80 -4.60
CA VAL A 119 -16.10 -15.85 -5.90
C VAL A 119 -17.60 -15.63 -5.67
N ARG A 120 -18.17 -14.63 -6.35
CA ARG A 120 -19.61 -14.32 -6.29
C ARG A 120 -20.24 -14.48 -7.68
N ASP A 121 -21.55 -14.70 -7.71
CA ASP A 121 -22.33 -14.85 -8.96
C ASP A 121 -22.56 -13.53 -9.72
N SER A 122 -21.95 -12.41 -9.28
CA SER A 122 -22.10 -11.09 -9.91
C SER A 122 -20.75 -10.46 -10.21
N TYR A 123 -20.67 -9.66 -11.27
CA TYR A 123 -19.43 -8.94 -11.61
C TYR A 123 -19.00 -8.03 -10.47
N GLN A 124 -17.74 -8.15 -10.07
CA GLN A 124 -17.07 -7.25 -9.12
C GLN A 124 -15.95 -6.54 -9.87
N LEU A 125 -15.85 -5.22 -9.70
CA LEU A 125 -14.76 -4.43 -10.25
C LEU A 125 -13.70 -4.21 -9.16
N HIS A 126 -12.47 -4.61 -9.45
CA HIS A 126 -11.30 -4.26 -8.66
C HIS A 126 -10.40 -3.40 -9.54
N ALA A 127 -10.22 -2.14 -9.14
CA ALA A 127 -9.44 -1.14 -9.87
C ALA A 127 -8.43 -0.51 -8.91
N ALA A 128 -7.34 -1.22 -8.65
CA ALA A 128 -6.20 -0.74 -7.88
C ALA A 128 -5.31 0.19 -8.72
N VAL A 129 -4.69 1.15 -8.05
CA VAL A 129 -3.59 1.95 -8.61
C VAL A 129 -2.40 1.85 -7.68
N VAL A 130 -1.24 1.51 -8.25
CA VAL A 130 0.02 1.40 -7.52
C VAL A 130 1.03 2.39 -8.11
N GLU A 131 1.62 3.23 -7.26
CA GLU A 131 2.71 4.14 -7.61
C GLU A 131 3.96 3.72 -6.84
N VAL A 132 5.01 3.28 -7.56
CA VAL A 132 6.31 2.92 -6.97
C VAL A 132 7.36 3.92 -7.43
N ILE A 133 7.94 4.65 -6.49
CA ILE A 133 8.95 5.68 -6.73
C ILE A 133 10.28 5.23 -6.11
N ILE A 134 11.27 5.02 -6.97
CA ILE A 134 12.61 4.56 -6.58
C ILE A 134 13.60 5.69 -6.84
N HIS A 135 14.18 6.24 -5.78
CA HIS A 135 15.21 7.26 -5.88
C HIS A 135 16.59 6.64 -6.14
N LYS A 136 17.59 7.51 -6.33
CA LYS A 136 18.95 7.11 -6.72
C LYS A 136 19.51 6.01 -5.80
N ASP A 137 20.08 4.97 -6.40
CA ASP A 137 20.73 3.84 -5.72
C ASP A 137 19.81 3.04 -4.77
N ALA A 138 18.49 3.26 -4.81
CA ALA A 138 17.51 2.51 -4.03
C ALA A 138 17.04 1.24 -4.78
N GLU A 139 16.54 0.27 -4.04
CA GLU A 139 16.04 -1.00 -4.57
C GLU A 139 14.68 -1.35 -3.96
N VAL A 140 13.72 -1.67 -4.82
CA VAL A 140 12.38 -2.14 -4.43
C VAL A 140 12.17 -3.52 -5.04
N LYS A 141 11.79 -4.48 -4.18
CA LYS A 141 11.23 -5.76 -4.59
C LYS A 141 9.72 -5.70 -4.30
N TYR A 142 8.91 -5.76 -5.35
CA TYR A 142 7.45 -5.78 -5.30
C TYR A 142 6.97 -7.11 -5.88
#